data_AF-A0A355AEB3-F1
#
_entry.id   AF-A0A355AEB3-F1
#
_cell.length_a   1.000
_cell.length_b   1.000
_cell.length_c   1.000
_cell.angle_alpha   90.00
_cell.angle_beta   90.00
_cell.angle_gamma   90.00
#
_symmetry.space_group_name_H-M   'P 1'
#
loop_
_entity.id
_entity.type
_entity.pdbx_description
1 polymer ?
#
loop_
_entity_poly.entity_id
_entity_poly.type
_entity_poly.pdbx_seq_one_letter_code
_entity_poly.pdbx_strand_id
1 'polypeptide(L)' 'MKIDFTHYQSAHCENGVVSNLLKHKGHDISEPMVFGIGSGLFFVYIPFLKVNHG' A
#
# COMPACT_ATOMS: atom_id res chain seq x y z
N MET A 1 11.52 -15.80 -17.25
CA MET A 1 10.30 -15.04 -17.57
C MET A 1 10.63 -13.57 -17.46
N LYS A 2 10.49 -12.79 -18.54
CA LYS A 2 10.72 -11.34 -18.52
C LYS A 2 9.36 -10.67 -18.34
N ILE A 3 9.18 -9.96 -17.23
CA ILE A 3 7.97 -9.19 -16.96
C ILE A 3 8.10 -7.84 -17.65
N ASP A 4 7.05 -7.44 -18.37
CA ASP A 4 6.96 -6.11 -18.97
C ASP A 4 6.54 -5.11 -17.90
N PHE A 5 7.54 -4.67 -17.13
CA PHE A 5 7.36 -3.78 -15.99
C PHE A 5 7.96 -2.41 -16.30
N THR A 6 7.11 -1.38 -16.31
CA THR A 6 7.56 0.01 -16.39
C THR A 6 7.85 0.52 -14.98
N HIS A 7 9.09 0.90 -14.71
CA HIS A 7 9.48 1.47 -13.43
C HIS A 7 9.16 2.97 -13.39
N TYR A 8 8.41 3.40 -12.38
CA TYR A 8 8.20 4.79 -12.04
C TYR A 8 9.04 5.13 -10.80
N GLN A 9 9.82 6.20 -10.89
CA GLN A 9 10.65 6.67 -9.78
C GLN A 9 9.76 7.15 -8.63
N SER A 10 10.22 6.90 -7.39
CA SER A 10 9.49 7.22 -6.16
C SER A 10 10.44 7.78 -5.11
N ALA A 11 9.91 8.54 -4.16
CA ALA A 11 10.70 9.14 -3.07
C ALA A 11 10.85 8.20 -1.86
N HIS A 12 9.88 7.32 -1.63
CA HIS A 12 9.82 6.38 -0.51
C HIS A 12 9.81 4.94 -1.03
N CYS A 13 10.60 4.07 -0.41
CA CYS A 13 10.74 2.67 -0.83
C CYS A 13 9.40 1.93 -0.78
N GLU A 14 8.68 2.04 0.33
CA GLU A 14 7.44 1.31 0.59
C GLU A 14 6.31 1.78 -0.32
N ASN A 15 6.08 3.10 -0.37
CA ASN A 15 5.03 3.68 -1.21
C ASN A 15 5.36 3.54 -2.70
N GLY A 16 6.64 3.62 -3.06
CA GLY A 16 7.13 3.41 -4.41
C GLY A 16 6.92 1.98 -4.90
N VAL A 17 7.18 0.98 -4.05
CA VAL A 17 6.89 -0.42 -4.38
C VAL A 17 5.39 -0.64 -4.58
N VAL A 18 4.55 -0.14 -3.67
CA VAL A 18 3.10 -0.33 -3.75
C VAL A 18 2.49 0.40 -4.95
N SER A 19 2.87 1.66 -5.19
CA SER A 19 2.36 2.43 -6.34
C SER A 19 2.78 1.82 -7.67
N ASN A 20 4.05 1.40 -7.81
CA ASN A 20 4.53 0.69 -9.01
C ASN A 20 3.82 -0.65 -9.23
N LEU A 21 3.60 -1.42 -8.17
CA LEU A 21 2.92 -2.71 -8.27
C LEU A 21 1.47 -2.54 -8.73
N LEU A 22 0.75 -1.58 -8.15
CA LEU A 22 -0.64 -1.28 -8.51
C LEU A 22 -0.76 -0.77 -9.95
N LYS A 23 0.14 0.13 -10.37
CA LYS A 23 0.24 0.59 -11.77
C LYS A 23 0.49 -0.58 -12.73
N HIS A 24 1.40 -1.48 -12.39
CA HIS A 24 1.66 -2.68 -13.19
C HIS A 24 0.45 -3.63 -13.27
N LYS A 25 -0.48 -3.57 -12.31
CA LYS A 25 -1.75 -4.32 -12.32
C LYS A 25 -2.90 -3.57 -13.01
N GLY A 26 -2.64 -2.42 -13.62
CA GLY A 26 -3.65 -1.62 -14.32
C GLY A 26 -4.38 -0.62 -13.44
N HIS A 27 -3.94 -0.40 -12.19
CA HIS A 27 -4.50 0.61 -11.30
C HIS A 27 -3.56 1.82 -11.24
N ASP A 28 -3.99 2.93 -11.85
CA ASP A 28 -3.18 4.15 -11.87
C ASP A 28 -3.23 4.90 -10.52
N ILE A 29 -2.49 4.38 -9.55
CA ILE A 29 -2.36 4.95 -8.21
C ILE A 29 -0.97 5.55 -8.03
N SER A 30 -0.91 6.84 -7.72
CA SER A 30 0.30 7.61 -7.47
C SER A 30 0.83 7.36 -6.05
N GLU A 31 2.12 7.62 -5.86
CA GLU A 31 2.78 7.51 -4.55
C GLU A 31 2.10 8.36 -3.45
N PRO A 32 1.68 9.63 -3.69
CA PRO A 32 0.91 10.40 -2.70
C PRO A 32 -0.45 9.77 -2.34
N MET A 33 -1.12 9.11 -3.28
CA MET A 33 -2.37 8.40 -2.99
C MET A 33 -2.12 7.18 -2.12
N VAL A 34 -1.10 6.38 -2.42
CA VAL A 34 -0.67 5.27 -1.56
C VAL A 34 -0.33 5.77 -0.15
N PHE A 35 0.42 6.87 -0.07
CA PHE A 35 0.76 7.51 1.20
C PHE A 35 -0.48 7.94 1.98
N GLY A 36 -1.44 8.61 1.34
CA GLY A 36 -2.69 9.05 1.98
C GLY A 36 -3.61 7.90 2.42
N ILE A 37 -3.71 6.84 1.62
CA ILE A 37 -4.46 5.64 1.99
C ILE A 37 -3.78 4.93 3.16
N GLY A 38 -2.46 4.78 3.10
CA GLY A 38 -1.66 4.18 4.17
C GLY A 38 -1.67 4.97 5.47
N SER A 39 -1.78 6.30 5.41
CA SER A 39 -1.87 7.15 6.60
C SER A 39 -3.27 7.20 7.22
N GLY A 40 -4.33 7.00 6.41
CA GLY A 40 -5.73 7.02 6.86
C GLY A 40 -6.29 5.67 7.32
N LEU A 41 -5.81 4.55 6.76
CA LEU A 41 -6.28 3.21 7.11
C LEU A 41 -5.36 2.56 8.15
N PHE A 42 -5.59 2.86 9.43
CA PHE A 42 -5.03 2.05 10.51
C PHE A 42 -5.88 0.78 10.67
N PHE A 43 -5.64 -0.23 9.83
CA PHE A 43 -6.34 -1.51 9.93
C PHE A 43 -5.59 -2.45 10.89
N VAL A 44 -6.24 -2.80 12.00
CA VAL A 44 -5.73 -3.81 12.94
C VAL A 44 -6.73 -4.95 13.01
N TYR A 45 -6.31 -6.14 12.58
CA TYR A 45 -7.09 -7.36 12.73
C TYR A 45 -6.69 -8.06 14.04
N ILE A 46 -7.55 -7.99 15.06
CA ILE A 46 -7.33 -8.62 16.37
C ILE A 46 -8.36 -9.75 16.58
N PRO A 47 -8.07 -10.99 16.16
CA PRO A 47 -9.03 -12.09 16.21
C PRO A 47 -9.43 -12.52 17.64
N PHE A 48 -8.64 -12.18 18.66
CA PHE A 48 -8.86 -12.62 20.04
C PHE A 48 -8.82 -11.46 21.05
N LEU A 49 -9.40 -10.31 20.71
CA LEU A 49 -9.50 -9.20 21.63
C LEU A 49 -10.47 -9.54 22.78
N LYS A 50 -9.95 -9.86 23.98
CA LYS A 50 -10.74 -9.89 25.22
C LYS A 50 -10.85 -8.47 25.78
N VAL A 51 -12.00 -7.83 25.57
CA VAL A 51 -12.32 -6.55 26.22
C VAL A 51 -12.82 -6.85 27.63
N ASN A 52 -12.01 -6.49 28.64
CA ASN A 52 -12.39 -6.61 30.04
C ASN A 52 -13.21 -5.37 30.43
N HIS A 53 -14.52 -5.55 30.65
CA HIS A 53 -15.37 -4.50 31.20
C HIS A 53 -15.29 -4.62 32.72
N GLY A 54 -14.45 -3.77 33.33
CA GLY A 54 -14.43 -3.59 34.78
C GLY A 54 -15.77 -3.09 35.31
#